data_AF-A0A3B8PVY3-F1
#
_entry.id   AF-A0A3B8PVY3-F1
#
_cell.length_a   1.000
_cell.length_b   1.000
_cell.length_c   1.000
_cell.angle_alpha   90.00
_cell.angle_beta   90.00
_cell.angle_gamma   90.00
#
_symmetry.space_group_name_H-M   'P 1'
#
loop_
_entity.id
_entity.type
_entity.pdbx_description
1 polymer ?
#
loop_
_entity_poly.entity_id
_entity_poly.type
_entity_poly.pdbx_seq_one_letter_code
_entity_poly.pdbx_strand_id
1 'polypeptide(L)'
;MSRSAQTRILDALRHLEAEAARTPPGNLRAPLAELDRLTQDLPRDTDPELRHFLRQRSYEKARLFLEGRLAEITRGGCTRDSG
;
A
#
# COMPACT_ATOMS: atom_id res chain seq x y z
N MET A 1 12.90 4.56 -7.29
CA MET A 1 12.74 3.96 -5.93
C MET A 1 13.62 2.73 -5.72
N SER A 2 14.52 2.70 -4.72
CA SER A 2 15.36 1.53 -4.42
C SER A 2 14.54 0.33 -3.94
N ARG A 3 14.93 -0.88 -4.35
CA ARG A 3 14.26 -2.15 -3.98
C ARG A 3 14.08 -2.30 -2.46
N SER A 4 15.03 -1.77 -1.68
CA SER A 4 15.00 -1.74 -0.21
C SER A 4 13.82 -0.94 0.37
N ALA A 5 13.43 0.18 -0.24
CA ALA A 5 12.28 0.97 0.23
C ALA A 5 10.96 0.25 -0.07
N GLN A 6 10.89 -0.44 -1.22
CA GLN A 6 9.72 -1.22 -1.63
C GLN A 6 9.48 -2.37 -0.64
N THR A 7 10.54 -3.09 -0.28
CA THR A 7 10.48 -4.16 0.72
C THR A 7 10.03 -3.65 2.08
N ARG A 8 10.50 -2.50 2.55
CA ARG A 8 10.08 -1.93 3.84
C ARG A 8 8.59 -1.62 3.90
N ILE A 9 8.03 -1.06 2.82
CA ILE A 9 6.59 -0.78 2.74
C ILE A 9 5.80 -2.09 2.70
N LEU A 10 6.23 -3.06 1.90
CA LEU A 10 5.58 -4.36 1.81
C LEU A 10 5.58 -5.10 3.15
N ASP A 11 6.69 -5.05 3.89
CA ASP A 11 6.82 -5.65 5.21
C ASP A 11 5.89 -4.97 6.24
N ALA A 12 5.86 -3.63 6.25
CA ALA A 12 4.97 -2.86 7.11
C ALA A 12 3.48 -3.14 6.83
N LEU A 13 3.09 -3.29 5.55
CA LEU A 13 1.74 -3.69 5.16
C LEU A 13 1.37 -5.06 5.72
N ARG A 14 2.27 -6.04 5.58
CA ARG A 14 2.06 -7.41 6.09
C ARG A 14 2.01 -7.45 7.61
N HIS A 15 2.84 -6.66 8.27
CA HIS A 15 2.84 -6.52 9.73
C HIS A 15 1.49 -5.98 10.19
N LEU A 16 0.99 -4.92 9.57
CA LEU A 16 -0.31 -4.35 9.86
C LEU A 16 -1.44 -5.37 9.70
N GLU A 17 -1.47 -6.13 8.61
CA GLU A 17 -2.47 -7.18 8.39
C GLU A 17 -2.38 -8.30 9.44
N ALA A 18 -1.16 -8.72 9.79
CA ALA A 18 -0.94 -9.75 10.80
C ALA A 18 -1.38 -9.30 12.21
N GLU A 19 -1.10 -8.04 12.57
CA GLU A 19 -1.60 -7.41 13.79
C GLU A 19 -3.12 -7.27 13.75
N ALA A 20 -3.70 -6.86 12.62
CA ALA A 20 -5.14 -6.73 12.44
C ALA A 20 -5.87 -8.08 12.57
N ALA A 21 -5.24 -9.16 12.14
CA ALA A 21 -5.77 -10.52 12.28
C ALA A 21 -5.71 -11.05 13.72
N ARG A 22 -4.76 -10.56 14.53
CA ARG A 22 -4.51 -11.07 15.90
C ARG A 22 -5.06 -10.18 17.00
N THR A 23 -5.27 -8.89 16.74
CA THR A 23 -5.52 -7.88 17.76
C THR A 23 -6.76 -7.05 17.40
N PRO A 24 -7.64 -6.74 18.39
CA PRO A 24 -8.81 -5.89 18.15
C PRO A 24 -8.43 -4.49 17.65
N PRO A 25 -9.33 -3.82 16.90
CA PRO A 25 -9.04 -2.61 16.12
C PRO A 25 -8.52 -1.40 16.91
N GLY A 26 -8.57 -1.43 18.25
CA GLY A 26 -8.04 -0.37 19.12
C GLY A 26 -6.51 -0.25 19.12
N ASN A 27 -5.77 -1.35 18.87
CA ASN A 27 -4.30 -1.36 18.95
C ASN A 27 -3.59 -1.19 17.60
N LEU A 28 -4.34 -1.14 16.50
CA LEU A 28 -3.76 -0.99 15.16
C LEU A 28 -3.29 0.43 14.84
N ARG A 29 -3.56 1.40 15.72
CA ARG A 29 -3.16 2.81 15.51
C ARG A 29 -1.65 2.97 15.35
N ALA A 30 -0.85 2.19 16.09
CA ALA A 30 0.61 2.25 16.01
C ALA A 30 1.16 1.75 14.66
N PRO A 31 0.85 0.51 14.19
CA PRO A 31 1.32 0.04 12.89
C PRO A 31 0.74 0.86 11.72
N LEU A 32 -0.49 1.38 11.85
CA LEU A 32 -1.06 2.28 10.85
C LEU A 32 -0.28 3.61 10.75
N ALA A 33 0.09 4.19 11.90
CA ALA A 33 0.85 5.44 11.94
C ALA A 33 2.29 5.27 11.43
N GLU A 34 2.92 4.13 11.71
CA GLU A 34 4.23 3.77 11.15
C GLU A 34 4.17 3.73 9.62
N LEU A 35 3.14 3.08 9.07
CA LEU A 35 2.93 2.97 7.64
C LEU A 35 2.63 4.33 6.98
N ASP A 36 1.84 5.19 7.65
CA ASP A 36 1.55 6.54 7.18
C ASP A 36 2.82 7.39 7.14
N ARG A 37 3.66 7.33 8.18
CA ARG A 37 4.98 7.98 8.20
C ARG A 37 5.89 7.50 7.08
N LEU A 38 6.02 6.18 6.90
CA LEU A 38 6.81 5.61 5.80
C LEU A 38 6.29 6.06 4.43
N THR A 39 4.97 6.22 4.29
CA THR A 39 4.33 6.74 3.08
C THR A 39 4.62 8.23 2.87
N GLN A 40 4.63 9.03 3.94
CA GLN A 40 4.93 10.46 3.87
C GLN A 40 6.41 10.72 3.59
N ASP A 41 7.30 9.85 4.07
CA ASP A 41 8.75 9.90 3.84
C ASP A 41 9.16 9.36 2.46
N LEU A 42 8.20 8.89 1.65
CA LEU A 42 8.48 8.39 0.32
C LEU A 42 9.19 9.45 -0.54
N PRO A 43 10.34 9.12 -1.16
CA PRO A 43 11.04 10.05 -2.01
C PRO A 43 10.17 10.47 -3.20
N ARG A 44 10.42 11.67 -3.74
CA ARG A 44 9.68 12.21 -4.89
C ARG A 44 9.82 11.37 -6.17
N ASP A 45 10.84 10.50 -6.20
CA ASP A 45 11.11 9.47 -7.22
C ASP A 45 10.21 8.23 -7.08
N THR A 46 9.29 8.23 -6.11
CA THR A 46 8.31 7.16 -5.93
C THR A 46 7.20 7.31 -6.95
N ASP A 47 6.75 6.17 -7.47
CA ASP A 47 5.70 6.13 -8.47
C ASP A 47 4.43 6.83 -7.97
N PRO A 48 3.84 7.76 -8.76
CA PRO A 48 2.67 8.51 -8.36
C PRO A 48 1.46 7.61 -8.07
N GLU A 49 1.31 6.47 -8.73
CA GLU A 49 0.23 5.51 -8.47
C GLU A 49 0.38 4.86 -7.10
N LEU A 50 1.58 4.36 -6.77
CA LEU A 50 1.87 3.80 -5.45
C LEU A 50 1.57 4.81 -4.34
N ARG A 51 1.99 6.06 -4.53
CA ARG A 51 1.74 7.14 -3.57
C ARG A 51 0.25 7.46 -3.42
N HIS A 52 -0.51 7.37 -4.50
CA HIS A 52 -1.96 7.53 -4.49
C HIS A 52 -2.64 6.40 -3.70
N PHE A 53 -2.28 5.13 -3.95
CA PHE A 53 -2.85 3.99 -3.23
C PHE A 53 -2.58 4.05 -1.74
N LEU A 54 -1.36 4.41 -1.33
CA LEU A 54 -1.02 4.54 0.08
C LEU A 54 -1.79 5.69 0.76
N ARG A 55 -1.95 6.85 0.08
CA ARG A 55 -2.77 7.96 0.58
C ARG A 55 -4.26 7.62 0.74
N GLN A 56 -4.78 6.80 -0.16
CA GLN A 56 -6.17 6.29 -0.09
C GLN A 56 -6.32 5.14 0.91
N ARG A 57 -5.25 4.76 1.63
CA ARG A 57 -5.18 3.55 2.47
C ARG A 57 -5.59 2.27 1.73
N SER A 58 -5.39 2.26 0.41
CA SER A 58 -5.59 1.09 -0.45
C SER A 58 -4.37 0.18 -0.39
N TYR A 59 -4.17 -0.43 0.77
CA TYR A 59 -3.06 -1.34 1.08
C TYR A 59 -2.97 -2.52 0.11
N GLU A 60 -4.11 -3.07 -0.29
CA GLU A 60 -4.19 -4.17 -1.25
C GLU A 60 -3.66 -3.79 -2.63
N LYS A 61 -4.04 -2.61 -3.14
CA LYS A 61 -3.54 -2.08 -4.41
C LYS A 61 -2.06 -1.72 -4.34
N ALA A 62 -1.61 -1.14 -3.22
CA ALA A 62 -0.19 -0.87 -3.01
C ALA A 62 0.63 -2.16 -3.03
N ARG A 63 0.08 -3.26 -2.50
CA ARG A 63 0.71 -4.59 -2.54
C ARG A 63 0.82 -5.11 -3.97
N LEU A 64 -0.28 -5.08 -4.72
CA LEU A 64 -0.29 -5.47 -6.15
C LEU A 64 0.68 -4.63 -6.98
N PHE A 65 0.80 -3.33 -6.68
CA PHE A 65 1.76 -2.42 -7.33
C PHE A 65 3.20 -2.90 -7.07
N LEU A 66 3.55 -3.14 -5.80
CA LEU A 66 4.88 -3.57 -5.38
C LEU A 66 5.24 -4.97 -5.89
N GLU A 67 4.25 -5.84 -6.09
CA GLU A 67 4.42 -7.17 -6.68
C GLU A 67 4.50 -7.15 -8.22
N GLY A 68 4.42 -5.98 -8.86
CA GLY A 68 4.41 -5.85 -10.31
C GLY A 68 3.10 -6.36 -10.95
N ARG A 69 2.07 -6.60 -10.15
CA ARG A 69 0.73 -7.01 -10.58
C ARG A 69 -0.18 -5.81 -10.80
N LEU A 70 0.38 -4.71 -11.28
CA LEU A 70 -0.37 -3.49 -11.59
C LEU A 70 -1.52 -3.76 -12.58
N ALA A 71 -1.32 -4.71 -13.50
CA ALA A 71 -2.33 -5.15 -14.47
C ALA A 71 -3.62 -5.66 -13.81
N GLU A 72 -3.54 -6.22 -12.60
CA GLU A 72 -4.72 -6.66 -11.83
C GLU A 72 -5.44 -5.46 -11.18
N ILE A 73 -4.71 -4.40 -10.84
CA ILE A 73 -5.29 -3.14 -10.33
C ILE A 73 -6.12 -2.45 -11.41
N THR A 74 -5.58 -2.36 -12.64
CA THR A 74 -6.29 -1.77 -13.78
C THR A 74 -7.54 -2.57 -14.14
N ARG A 75 -7.47 -3.90 -14.11
CA ARG A 75 -8.64 -4.77 -14.35
C ARG A 75 -9.74 -4.63 -13.29
N GLY A 76 -9.38 -4.31 -12.04
CA GLY A 76 -10.36 -4.05 -10.98
C GLY A 76 -10.90 -2.61 -10.93
N GLY A 77 -10.40 -1.69 -11.76
CA GLY A 77 -10.69 -0.26 -11.68
C GLY A 77 -11.63 0.30 -12.75
N CYS A 78 -11.96 -0.47 -13.79
CA CYS A 78 -12.80 0.01 -14.88
C CYS A 78 -13.93 -0.98 -15.18
N THR A 79 -14.97 -0.95 -14.35
CA THR A 79 -16.32 -1.25 -14.86
C THR A 79 -16.80 0.00 -15.60
N ARG A 80 -16.95 -0.14 -16.93
CA ARG A 80 -17.57 0.78 -17.93
C ARG A 80 -16.89 2.15 -18.08
N ASP A 81 -16.37 2.48 -19.26
CA ASP A 81 -17.17 2.65 -20.48
C ASP A 81 -16.39 2.22 -21.74
N SER A 82 -16.98 1.28 -22.47
CA SER A 82 -16.69 1.01 -23.87
C SER A 82 -18.00 1.31 -24.60
N GLY A 83 -17.94 2.24 -25.56
CA GLY A 83 -19.08 2.66 -26.38
C GLY A 83 -18.66 3.73 -27.36
#